data_AF-A0A9R0HYE4-F1
#
_entry.id   AF-A0A9R0HYE4-F1
#
_cell.length_a   1.000
_cell.length_b   1.000
_cell.length_c   1.000
_cell.angle_alpha   90.00
_cell.angle_beta   90.00
_cell.angle_gamma   90.00
#
_symmetry.space_group_name_H-M   'P 1'
#
loop_
_entity.id
_entity.type
_entity.pdbx_description
1 polymer ?
#
loop_
_entity_poly.entity_id
_entity_poly.type
_entity_poly.pdbx_seq_one_letter_code
_entity_poly.pdbx_strand_id
1 'polypeptide(L)'
;MENTINPDTKRPYSITMIERLMHDIHFAVDPYNSSKKQALDVIHRLVKKFPIKRSPMRLRLTVGEKNFSTILEKLGTWNGEIVTMDESGTQFSVDDQKMAARLANTMCNSLKGRPALGRIFQGKEPPQFVAIFSLWLC
;
A
#
# COMPACT_ATOMS: atom_id res chain seq x y z
N MET A 1 3.76 -7.27 2.70
CA MET A 1 4.88 -6.65 1.96
C MET A 1 4.28 -5.54 1.12
N GLU A 2 4.57 -4.29 1.49
CA GLU A 2 4.02 -3.10 0.84
C GLU A 2 5.01 -2.63 -0.23
N ASN A 3 4.98 -3.28 -1.38
CA ASN A 3 5.92 -3.04 -2.48
C ASN A 3 5.42 -1.92 -3.39
N THR A 4 6.29 -1.27 -4.16
CA THR A 4 5.82 -0.38 -5.23
C THR A 4 5.40 -1.19 -6.45
N ILE A 5 4.37 -0.73 -7.14
CA ILE A 5 3.80 -1.35 -8.33
C ILE A 5 3.83 -0.37 -9.49
N ASN A 6 3.91 -0.90 -10.70
CA ASN A 6 3.59 -0.14 -11.89
C ASN A 6 2.05 -0.06 -12.00
N PRO A 7 1.45 1.14 -12.09
CA PRO A 7 -0.01 1.29 -12.14
C PRO A 7 -0.63 0.71 -13.41
N ASP A 8 0.10 0.71 -14.53
CA ASP A 8 -0.37 0.27 -15.85
C ASP A 8 -0.36 -1.25 -15.96
N THR A 9 0.74 -1.87 -15.50
CA THR A 9 0.91 -3.34 -15.60
C THR A 9 0.52 -4.09 -14.34
N LYS A 10 0.28 -3.37 -13.24
CA LYS A 10 0.06 -3.91 -11.88
C LYS A 10 1.20 -4.81 -11.37
N ARG A 11 2.35 -4.82 -12.05
CA ARG A 11 3.51 -5.64 -11.67
C ARG A 11 4.31 -4.96 -10.56
N PRO A 12 4.73 -5.69 -9.53
CA PRO A 12 5.62 -5.15 -8.50
C PRO A 12 7.02 -4.91 -9.07
N TYR A 13 7.65 -3.81 -8.66
CA TYR A 13 9.05 -3.56 -8.95
C TYR A 13 9.92 -4.41 -8.02
N SER A 14 10.81 -5.22 -8.60
CA SER A 14 11.82 -5.97 -7.83
C SER A 14 12.95 -5.04 -7.37
N ILE A 15 13.71 -5.46 -6.36
CA ILE A 15 14.88 -4.73 -5.86
C ILE A 15 15.86 -4.43 -6.99
N THR A 16 16.22 -5.45 -7.79
CA THR A 16 17.14 -5.30 -8.93
C THR A 16 16.65 -4.30 -9.98
N MET A 17 15.34 -4.22 -10.19
CA MET A 17 14.78 -3.23 -11.12
C MET A 17 14.89 -1.81 -10.54
N ILE A 18 14.67 -1.64 -9.24
CA ILE A 18 14.83 -0.35 -8.56
C ILE A 18 16.28 0.12 -8.58
N GLU A 19 17.23 -0.79 -8.33
CA GLU A 19 18.68 -0.49 -8.40
C GLU A 19 19.07 0.00 -9.80
N ARG A 20 18.56 -0.65 -10.86
CA ARG A 20 18.74 -0.20 -12.25
C ARG A 20 18.17 1.19 -12.47
N LEU A 21 16.93 1.44 -12.03
CA LEU A 21 16.31 2.76 -12.18
C LEU A 21 17.06 3.85 -11.39
N MET A 22 17.63 3.51 -10.23
CA MET A 22 18.48 4.42 -9.46
C MET A 22 19.76 4.80 -10.22
N HIS A 23 20.37 3.84 -10.91
CA HIS A 23 21.51 4.08 -11.79
C HIS A 23 21.12 4.98 -12.96
N ASP A 24 19.96 4.74 -13.60
CA ASP A 24 19.48 5.55 -14.73
C ASP A 24 19.24 7.02 -14.35
N ILE A 25 18.80 7.27 -13.10
CA ILE A 25 18.66 8.64 -12.58
C ILE A 25 19.96 9.22 -12.01
N HIS A 26 21.07 8.49 -12.11
CA HIS A 26 22.39 8.88 -11.59
C HIS A 26 22.34 9.28 -10.11
N PHE A 27 21.62 8.50 -9.30
CA PHE A 27 21.50 8.79 -7.87
C PHE A 27 22.78 8.40 -7.13
N ALA A 28 23.41 9.38 -6.47
CA ALA A 28 24.55 9.16 -5.59
C ALA A 28 24.11 8.96 -4.14
N VAL A 29 24.58 7.88 -3.53
CA VAL A 29 24.32 7.55 -2.12
C VAL A 29 25.21 8.39 -1.21
N ASP A 30 24.64 8.96 -0.15
CA ASP A 30 25.37 9.79 0.82
C ASP A 30 25.45 9.07 2.19
N PRO A 31 26.66 8.65 2.64
CA PRO A 31 26.82 7.96 3.92
C PRO A 31 26.36 8.73 5.16
N TYR A 32 26.32 10.07 5.09
CA TYR A 32 25.90 10.91 6.22
C TYR A 32 24.39 11.06 6.33
N ASN A 33 23.63 10.64 5.30
CA ASN A 33 22.18 10.67 5.30
C ASN A 33 21.59 9.32 5.72
N SER A 34 20.52 9.34 6.54
CA SER A 34 19.84 8.11 6.93
C SER A 34 19.19 7.38 5.75
N SER A 35 19.13 6.05 5.82
CA SER A 35 18.52 5.19 4.80
C SER A 35 17.08 5.60 4.47
N LYS A 36 16.32 6.07 5.46
CA LYS A 36 14.93 6.55 5.28
C LYS A 36 14.87 7.81 4.43
N LYS A 37 15.72 8.79 4.73
CA LYS A 37 15.77 10.06 4.00
C LYS A 37 16.18 9.84 2.54
N GLN A 38 17.17 8.96 2.32
CA GLN A 38 17.62 8.62 0.98
C GLN A 38 16.56 7.84 0.19
N ALA A 39 15.88 6.89 0.83
CA ALA A 39 14.74 6.19 0.23
C ALA A 39 13.66 7.16 -0.24
N LEU A 40 13.30 8.14 0.59
CA LEU A 40 12.30 9.14 0.25
C LEU A 40 12.72 10.01 -0.94
N ASP A 41 13.97 10.48 -0.98
CA ASP A 41 14.48 11.31 -2.09
C ASP A 41 14.49 10.52 -3.41
N VAL A 42 14.97 9.28 -3.40
CA VAL A 42 14.93 8.41 -4.58
C VAL A 42 13.51 8.20 -5.09
N ILE A 43 12.57 7.89 -4.20
CA ILE A 43 11.17 7.69 -4.60
C ILE A 43 10.62 8.94 -5.28
N HIS A 44 10.87 10.13 -4.72
CA HIS A 44 10.41 11.38 -5.32
C HIS A 44 11.03 11.66 -6.69
N ARG A 45 12.29 11.28 -6.90
CA ARG A 45 12.96 11.43 -8.21
C ARG A 45 12.44 10.41 -9.22
N LEU A 46 12.23 9.16 -8.81
CA LEU A 46 11.76 8.09 -9.68
C LEU A 46 10.32 8.30 -10.13
N VAL A 47 9.41 8.71 -9.24
CA VAL A 47 7.99 8.95 -9.57
C VAL A 47 7.82 10.03 -10.64
N LYS A 48 8.77 10.97 -10.78
CA LYS A 48 8.74 11.99 -11.82
C LYS A 48 9.07 11.46 -13.22
N LYS A 49 9.79 10.34 -13.32
CA LYS A 49 10.26 9.77 -14.60
C LYS A 49 9.63 8.44 -14.95
N PHE A 50 9.17 7.69 -13.96
CA PHE A 50 8.66 6.35 -14.12
C PHE A 50 7.29 6.21 -13.45
N PRO A 51 6.38 5.40 -14.02
CA PRO A 51 5.08 5.13 -13.43
C PRO A 51 5.27 4.19 -12.23
N ILE A 52 5.61 4.78 -11.09
CA ILE A 52 5.79 4.10 -9.81
C ILE A 52 4.69 4.58 -8.87
N LYS A 53 3.86 3.65 -8.43
CA LYS A 53 2.87 3.88 -7.39
C LYS A 53 3.18 3.00 -6.18
N ARG A 54 2.90 3.48 -4.97
CA ARG A 54 2.91 2.57 -3.82
C ARG A 54 1.81 1.54 -3.99
N SER A 55 2.04 0.30 -3.55
CA SER A 55 0.97 -0.67 -3.47
C SER A 55 -0.16 -0.07 -2.62
N PRO A 56 -1.41 -0.16 -3.09
CA PRO A 56 -2.54 0.34 -2.34
C PRO A 56 -2.66 -0.38 -1.00
N MET A 57 -3.30 0.30 -0.03
CA MET A 57 -3.55 -0.27 1.28
C MET A 57 -4.63 -1.35 1.14
N ARG A 58 -4.31 -2.57 1.57
CA ARG A 58 -5.26 -3.68 1.54
C ARG A 58 -5.98 -3.76 2.87
N LEU A 59 -7.31 -3.69 2.83
CA LEU A 59 -8.18 -3.89 3.97
C LEU A 59 -8.79 -5.29 3.86
N ARG A 60 -8.47 -6.15 4.82
CA ARG A 60 -9.16 -7.44 4.98
C ARG A 60 -10.29 -7.26 5.97
N LEU A 61 -11.51 -7.61 5.60
CA LEU A 61 -12.66 -7.61 6.50
C LEU A 61 -13.23 -9.01 6.66
N THR A 62 -13.52 -9.38 7.90
CA THR A 62 -14.35 -10.55 8.20
C THR A 62 -15.70 -10.05 8.68
N VAL A 63 -16.76 -10.40 7.96
CA VAL A 63 -18.12 -9.90 8.21
C VAL A 63 -19.04 -11.11 8.34
N GLY A 64 -19.94 -11.10 9.34
CA GLY A 64 -20.99 -12.11 9.41
C GLY A 64 -22.05 -11.93 8.31
N GLU A 65 -22.57 -13.02 7.77
CA GLU A 65 -23.44 -13.08 6.58
C GLU A 65 -24.57 -12.05 6.55
N LYS A 66 -25.20 -11.78 7.71
CA LYS A 66 -26.34 -10.86 7.85
C LYS A 66 -26.05 -9.40 7.45
N ASN A 67 -24.79 -8.98 7.44
CA ASN A 67 -24.40 -7.59 7.16
C ASN A 67 -23.64 -7.42 5.83
N PHE A 68 -23.48 -8.50 5.05
CA PHE A 68 -22.65 -8.51 3.86
C PHE A 68 -23.17 -7.58 2.75
N SER A 69 -24.48 -7.64 2.44
CA SER A 69 -25.11 -6.81 1.41
C SER A 69 -24.99 -5.31 1.69
N THR A 70 -25.29 -4.90 2.93
CA THR A 70 -25.17 -3.50 3.38
C THR A 70 -23.73 -2.97 3.28
N ILE A 71 -22.75 -3.85 3.47
CA ILE A 71 -21.34 -3.49 3.36
C ILE A 71 -20.91 -3.39 1.90
N LEU A 72 -21.33 -4.33 1.05
CA LEU A 72 -21.00 -4.32 -0.37
C LEU A 72 -21.50 -3.04 -1.07
N GLU A 73 -22.72 -2.62 -0.74
CA GLU A 73 -23.32 -1.37 -1.27
C GLU A 73 -22.57 -0.12 -0.79
N LYS A 74 -22.22 -0.06 0.50
CA LYS A 74 -21.42 1.03 1.06
C LYS A 74 -20.00 1.06 0.47
N LEU A 75 -19.43 -0.10 0.17
CA LEU A 75 -18.10 -0.22 -0.44
C LEU A 75 -18.08 0.29 -1.88
N GLY A 76 -19.10 0.01 -2.68
CA GLY A 76 -19.24 0.55 -4.03
C GLY A 76 -19.31 2.08 -4.05
N THR A 77 -19.92 2.67 -3.03
CA THR A 77 -19.96 4.14 -2.83
C THR A 77 -18.58 4.72 -2.50
N TRP A 78 -17.65 3.91 -2.00
CA TRP A 78 -16.35 4.36 -1.50
C TRP A 78 -15.20 4.11 -2.48
N ASN A 79 -15.48 3.75 -3.74
CA ASN A 79 -14.46 3.48 -4.76
C ASN A 79 -13.41 2.42 -4.35
N GLY A 80 -13.77 1.52 -3.43
CA GLY A 80 -12.91 0.40 -3.04
C GLY A 80 -12.92 -0.69 -4.10
N GLU A 81 -11.74 -1.18 -4.49
CA GLU A 81 -11.62 -2.30 -5.43
C GLU A 81 -11.63 -3.61 -4.64
N ILE A 82 -12.63 -4.48 -4.89
CA ILE A 82 -12.70 -5.81 -4.26
C ILE A 82 -11.70 -6.72 -4.98
N VAL A 83 -10.66 -7.15 -4.25
CA VAL A 83 -9.53 -7.90 -4.83
C VAL A 83 -9.81 -9.40 -4.84
N THR A 84 -10.51 -9.91 -3.81
CA THR A 84 -10.82 -11.34 -3.70
C THR A 84 -11.98 -11.57 -2.74
N MET A 85 -12.88 -12.49 -3.09
CA MET A 85 -13.94 -12.99 -2.22
C MET A 85 -13.61 -14.43 -1.83
N ASP A 86 -13.27 -14.63 -0.57
CA ASP A 86 -13.17 -15.96 0.03
C ASP A 86 -14.28 -16.15 1.08
N GLU A 87 -14.71 -17.40 1.24
CA GLU A 87 -15.79 -17.85 2.14
C GLU A 87 -15.53 -17.50 3.63
N SER A 88 -14.33 -17.00 3.94
CA SER A 88 -13.85 -16.62 5.27
C SER A 88 -13.67 -15.10 5.48
N GLY A 89 -13.88 -14.28 4.46
CA GLY A 89 -13.75 -12.82 4.57
C GLY A 89 -13.64 -12.09 3.23
N THR A 90 -14.18 -10.88 3.18
CA THR A 90 -14.03 -9.99 2.03
C THR A 90 -12.63 -9.37 2.04
N GLN A 91 -11.83 -9.59 0.99
CA GLN A 91 -10.57 -8.89 0.81
C GLN A 91 -10.71 -7.80 -0.25
N PHE A 92 -10.45 -6.54 0.12
CA PHE A 92 -10.45 -5.43 -0.85
C PHE A 92 -9.28 -4.48 -0.60
N SER A 93 -9.03 -3.62 -1.58
CA SER A 93 -7.93 -2.67 -1.59
C SER A 93 -8.46 -1.26 -1.76
N VAL A 94 -7.98 -0.35 -0.91
CA VAL A 94 -8.34 1.07 -0.94
C VAL A 94 -7.05 1.87 -1.15
N ASP A 95 -7.08 2.76 -2.13
CA ASP A 95 -5.88 3.47 -2.61
C ASP A 95 -5.48 4.67 -1.72
N ASP A 96 -6.39 5.19 -0.88
CA ASP A 96 -6.15 6.40 -0.09
C ASP A 96 -6.15 6.14 1.43
N GLN A 97 -5.09 6.56 2.11
CA GLN A 97 -4.88 6.34 3.55
C GLN A 97 -5.91 7.05 4.42
N LYS A 98 -6.32 8.27 4.05
CA LYS A 98 -7.35 9.01 4.79
C LYS A 98 -8.71 8.35 4.58
N MET A 99 -8.96 7.88 3.36
CA MET A 99 -10.18 7.15 3.03
C MET A 99 -10.25 5.83 3.80
N ALA A 100 -9.19 5.02 3.82
CA ALA A 100 -9.13 3.74 4.54
C ALA A 100 -9.38 3.90 6.06
N ALA A 101 -8.81 4.93 6.68
CA ALA A 101 -9.04 5.22 8.10
C ALA A 101 -10.48 5.65 8.38
N ARG A 102 -11.07 6.50 7.53
CA ARG A 102 -12.49 6.86 7.62
C ARG A 102 -13.39 5.64 7.43
N LEU A 103 -13.05 4.79 6.47
CA LEU A 103 -13.76 3.55 6.16
C LEU A 103 -13.81 2.62 7.35
N ALA A 104 -12.66 2.36 7.98
CA ALA A 104 -12.57 1.52 9.17
C ALA A 104 -13.41 2.08 10.34
N ASN A 105 -13.35 3.39 10.58
CA ASN A 105 -14.14 4.04 11.64
C ASN A 105 -15.65 3.97 11.36
N THR A 106 -16.08 4.28 10.12
CA THR A 106 -17.48 4.23 9.73
C THR A 106 -18.04 2.80 9.77
N MET A 107 -17.23 1.80 9.42
CA MET A 107 -17.61 0.39 9.54
C MET A 107 -17.74 -0.06 10.99
N CYS A 108 -16.81 0.32 11.86
CA CYS A 108 -16.89 0.03 13.30
C CYS A 108 -18.21 0.54 13.91
N ASN A 109 -18.57 1.79 13.58
CA ASN A 109 -19.81 2.41 14.03
C ASN A 109 -21.07 1.76 13.41
N SER A 110 -21.03 1.43 12.12
CA SER A 110 -22.18 0.83 11.40
C SER A 110 -22.47 -0.61 11.82
N LEU A 111 -21.44 -1.37 12.21
CA LEU A 111 -21.56 -2.79 12.56
C LEU A 111 -21.86 -3.03 14.05
N LYS A 112 -22.20 -1.97 14.80
CA LYS A 112 -22.58 -2.01 16.23
C LYS A 112 -21.60 -2.83 17.08
N GLY A 113 -20.29 -2.71 16.80
CA GLY A 113 -19.25 -3.40 17.57
C GLY A 113 -19.02 -4.88 17.23
N ARG A 114 -19.62 -5.44 16.17
CA ARG A 114 -19.19 -6.76 15.67
C ARG A 114 -17.82 -6.62 14.97
N PRO A 115 -16.80 -7.42 15.33
CA PRO A 115 -15.43 -7.16 14.93
C PRO A 115 -15.22 -7.52 13.46
N ALA A 116 -15.26 -6.52 12.59
CA ALA A 116 -14.55 -6.63 11.32
C ALA A 116 -13.07 -6.34 11.60
N LEU A 117 -12.24 -7.40 11.68
CA LEU A 117 -10.80 -7.25 11.90
C LEU A 117 -10.15 -6.66 10.65
N GLY A 118 -10.21 -5.34 10.54
CA GLY A 118 -9.54 -4.57 9.52
C GLY A 118 -8.05 -4.47 9.81
N ARG A 119 -7.21 -5.30 9.16
CA ARG A 119 -5.77 -5.04 9.13
C ARG A 119 -5.49 -4.00 8.06
N ILE A 120 -5.10 -2.81 8.50
CA ILE A 120 -4.61 -1.75 7.64
C ILE A 120 -3.09 -1.90 7.55
N PHE A 121 -2.58 -2.20 6.36
CA PHE A 121 -1.16 -2.07 6.09
C PHE A 121 -0.92 -0.59 5.75
N GLN A 122 -0.34 0.14 6.69
CA GLN A 122 0.08 1.53 6.50
C GLN A 122 1.60 1.57 6.43
N GLY A 123 2.13 1.51 5.21
CA GLY A 123 3.56 1.57 5.00
C GLY A 123 4.07 2.98 5.25
N LYS A 124 5.13 3.09 6.04
CA LYS A 124 6.15 4.13 5.85
C LYS A 124 6.83 3.94 4.47
N GLU A 125 8.03 4.47 4.25
CA GLU A 125 8.75 4.27 2.98
C GLU A 125 8.72 2.78 2.58
N PRO A 126 8.42 2.41 1.32
CA PRO A 126 8.29 1.00 0.93
C PRO A 126 9.57 0.26 1.34
N PRO A 127 9.46 -0.84 2.10
CA PRO A 127 10.60 -1.46 2.78
C PRO A 127 11.71 -1.89 1.81
N GLN A 128 11.36 -2.19 0.56
CA GLN A 128 12.32 -2.47 -0.52
C GLN A 128 13.30 -1.32 -0.77
N PHE A 129 12.88 -0.06 -0.67
CA PHE A 129 13.79 1.09 -0.85
C PHE A 129 14.69 1.26 0.37
N VAL A 130 14.13 1.15 1.57
CA VAL A 130 14.91 1.25 2.81
C VAL A 130 15.94 0.12 2.88
N ALA A 131 15.57 -1.10 2.46
CA ALA A 131 16.45 -2.25 2.44
C ALA A 131 17.68 -2.05 1.53
N ILE A 132 17.51 -1.45 0.33
CA ILE A 132 18.64 -1.11 -0.56
C ILE A 132 19.67 -0.26 0.19
N PHE A 133 19.23 0.82 0.83
CA PHE A 133 20.13 1.71 1.56
C PHE A 133 20.68 1.11 2.85
N SER A 134 19.90 0.29 3.56
CA SER A 134 20.40 -0.39 4.76
C SER A 134 21.43 -1.47 4.43
N LEU A 135 21.40 -2.07 3.24
CA LEU A 135 22.42 -3.02 2.80
C LEU A 135 23.70 -2.33 2.31
N TRP A 136 23.59 -1.15 1.71
CA TRP A 136 24.77 -0.43 1.18
C TRP A 136 25.47 0.47 2.19
N LEU A 137 24.80 0.90 3.25
CA LEU A 137 25.33 1.82 4.26
C LEU A 137 25.73 1.14 5.57
N CYS A 138 25.71 -0.20 5.62
CA CYS A 138 26.07 -1.00 6.79
C CYS A 138 27.44 -1.64 6.64
#